data_AF-A0A401TWG2-F1
#
_entry.id   AF-A0A401TWG2-F1
#
_cell.length_a   1.000
_cell.length_b   1.000
_cell.length_c   1.000
_cell.angle_alpha   90.00
_cell.angle_beta   90.00
_cell.angle_gamma   90.00
#
_symmetry.space_group_name_H-M   'P 1'
#
loop_
_entity.id
_entity.type
_entity.pdbx_description
1 polymer ?
#
loop_
_entity_poly.entity_id
_entity_poly.type
_entity_poly.pdbx_seq_one_letter_code
_entity_poly.pdbx_strand_id
1 'polypeptide(L)'
;MVWALPIIYCTLLCYPTVRSVALLLYILLSSYVIYCAVGAQSNITRLQSFAWQACYRFLFFYLRYMEVGAGSPTSLRNYLVMDALAILGGFINIVRVPERWMPGKFDYCCNSHQIMHVLVVASILYLHWGVVDDLAWISRSPCLPH
;
A
#
# COMPACT_ATOMS: atom_id res chain seq x y z
N MET A 1 3.82 -5.17 0.81
CA MET A 1 4.94 -4.66 0.01
C MET A 1 4.64 -4.82 -1.47
N VAL A 2 4.48 -6.03 -1.98
CA VAL A 2 4.20 -6.33 -3.41
C VAL A 2 2.98 -5.58 -4.01
N TRP A 3 2.03 -5.16 -3.17
CA TRP A 3 0.82 -4.43 -3.56
C TRP A 3 1.03 -3.07 -4.26
N ALA A 4 2.23 -2.48 -4.24
CA ALA A 4 2.50 -1.24 -4.96
C ALA A 4 2.93 -1.45 -6.43
N LEU A 5 3.18 -2.69 -6.87
CA LEU A 5 3.56 -2.98 -8.25
C LEU A 5 2.53 -2.50 -9.29
N PRO A 6 1.22 -2.73 -9.11
CA PRO A 6 0.22 -2.23 -10.06
C PRO A 6 0.22 -0.70 -10.14
N ILE A 7 0.44 -0.03 -9.00
CA ILE A 7 0.47 1.44 -8.91
C ILE A 7 1.63 1.97 -9.76
N ILE A 8 2.83 1.43 -9.59
CA ILE A 8 4.03 1.84 -10.35
C ILE A 8 3.85 1.55 -11.85
N TYR A 9 3.34 0.36 -12.19
CA TYR A 9 3.10 -0.03 -13.57
C TYR A 9 2.13 0.91 -14.27
N CYS A 10 1.00 1.21 -13.63
CA CYS A 10 -0.01 2.10 -14.20
C CYS A 10 0.51 3.55 -14.30
N THR A 11 1.23 4.03 -13.28
CA THR A 11 1.78 5.40 -13.25
C THR A 11 2.76 5.66 -14.39
N LEU A 12 3.60 4.67 -14.71
CA LEU A 12 4.65 4.78 -15.72
C LEU A 12 4.29 4.04 -17.01
N LEU A 13 3.00 3.79 -17.28
CA LEU A 13 2.58 2.99 -18.41
C LEU A 13 3.17 3.50 -19.75
N CYS A 14 3.18 4.82 -19.93
CA CYS A 14 3.67 5.47 -21.15
C CYS A 14 5.20 5.61 -21.22
N TYR A 15 5.93 5.24 -20.16
CA TYR A 15 7.40 5.35 -20.09
C TYR A 15 8.03 3.96 -19.87
N PRO A 16 8.21 3.14 -20.92
CA PRO A 16 8.56 1.72 -20.78
C PRO A 16 9.92 1.48 -20.12
N THR A 17 10.91 2.33 -20.37
CA THR A 17 12.26 2.26 -19.78
C THR A 17 12.21 2.62 -18.29
N VAL A 18 11.63 3.76 -17.95
CA VAL A 18 11.48 4.24 -16.57
C VAL A 18 10.65 3.25 -15.75
N ARG A 19 9.58 2.70 -16.33
CA ARG A 19 8.74 1.67 -15.70
C ARG A 19 9.54 0.45 -15.29
N SER A 20 10.35 -0.08 -16.21
CA SER A 20 11.13 -1.30 -15.96
C SER A 20 12.18 -1.07 -14.87
N VAL A 21 12.87 0.07 -14.92
CA VAL A 21 13.84 0.47 -13.89
C VAL A 21 13.16 0.65 -12.53
N ALA A 22 12.02 1.33 -12.48
CA ALA A 22 11.28 1.56 -11.24
C ALA A 22 10.76 0.26 -10.61
N LEU A 23 10.22 -0.65 -11.42
CA LEU A 23 9.76 -1.96 -10.94
C LEU A 23 10.91 -2.81 -10.41
N LEU A 24 12.05 -2.83 -11.10
CA LEU A 24 13.25 -3.56 -10.64
C LEU A 24 13.77 -2.98 -9.32
N LEU A 25 13.91 -1.66 -9.22
CA LEU A 25 14.29 -0.99 -7.97
C LEU A 25 13.32 -1.32 -6.84
N TYR A 26 12.02 -1.35 -7.10
CA TYR A 26 11.02 -1.69 -6.09
C TYR A 26 11.14 -3.14 -5.61
N ILE A 27 11.38 -4.08 -6.52
CA ILE A 27 11.56 -5.50 -6.18
C ILE A 27 12.83 -5.69 -5.35
N LEU A 28 13.95 -5.09 -5.76
CA LEU A 28 15.22 -5.16 -5.03
C LEU A 28 15.11 -4.53 -3.65
N LEU A 29 14.43 -3.38 -3.56
CA LEU A 29 14.19 -2.76 -2.28
C LEU A 29 13.33 -3.66 -1.39
N SER A 30 12.24 -4.21 -1.93
CA SER A 30 11.33 -5.06 -1.18
C SER A 30 12.01 -6.36 -0.71
N SER A 31 12.87 -6.96 -1.52
CA SER A 31 13.63 -8.16 -1.12
C SER A 31 14.63 -7.83 -0.03
N TYR A 32 15.30 -6.67 -0.11
CA TYR A 32 16.18 -6.17 0.95
C TYR A 32 15.41 -5.93 2.25
N VAL A 33 14.22 -5.32 2.20
CA VAL A 33 13.40 -5.13 3.41
C VAL A 33 12.98 -6.47 4.03
N ILE A 34 12.57 -7.45 3.22
CA ILE A 34 12.23 -8.79 3.72
C ILE A 34 13.45 -9.44 4.38
N TYR A 35 14.62 -9.36 3.73
CA TYR A 35 15.87 -9.89 4.27
C TYR A 35 16.22 -9.25 5.63
N CYS A 36 16.20 -7.92 5.73
CA CYS A 36 16.43 -7.22 6.98
C CYS A 36 15.35 -7.51 8.03
N ALA A 37 14.08 -7.65 7.63
CA ALA A 37 12.98 -7.93 8.55
C ALA A 37 13.09 -9.33 9.18
N VAL A 38 13.62 -10.32 8.45
CA VAL A 38 13.85 -11.68 8.94
C VAL A 38 15.16 -11.77 9.74
N GLY A 39 16.21 -11.05 9.32
CA GLY A 39 17.53 -11.14 9.94
C GLY A 39 17.81 -10.18 11.10
N ALA A 40 17.07 -9.07 11.26
CA ALA A 40 17.41 -8.03 12.22
C ALA A 40 16.82 -8.28 13.61
N GLN A 41 17.68 -8.25 14.63
CA GLN A 41 17.27 -8.23 16.04
C GLN A 41 16.82 -6.84 16.55
N SER A 42 17.18 -5.75 15.86
CA SER A 42 16.85 -4.38 16.28
C SER A 42 15.64 -3.82 15.54
N ASN A 43 14.71 -3.23 16.28
CA ASN A 43 13.49 -2.60 15.75
C ASN A 43 13.77 -1.35 14.90
N ILE A 44 14.90 -0.68 15.10
CA ILE A 44 15.25 0.57 14.39
C ILE A 44 15.61 0.30 12.92
N THR A 45 16.45 -0.69 12.66
CA THR A 45 16.84 -1.07 11.29
C THR A 45 15.63 -1.53 10.49
N ARG A 46 14.72 -2.28 11.14
CA ARG A 46 13.45 -2.70 10.52
C ARG A 46 12.61 -1.49 10.12
N LEU A 47 12.42 -0.54 11.05
CA LEU A 47 11.64 0.68 10.79
C LEU A 47 12.22 1.52 9.64
N GLN A 48 13.55 1.69 9.58
CA GLN A 48 14.20 2.41 8.48
C GLN A 48 13.94 1.76 7.12
N SER A 49 14.02 0.43 7.03
CA SER A 49 13.71 -0.29 5.78
C SER A 49 12.24 -0.11 5.36
N PHE A 50 11.29 -0.20 6.30
CA PHE A 50 9.89 0.10 6.02
C PHE A 50 9.66 1.56 5.60
N ALA A 51 10.37 2.50 6.22
CA ALA A 51 10.29 3.92 5.88
C ALA A 51 10.75 4.19 4.45
N TRP A 52 11.86 3.59 4.00
CA TRP A 52 12.34 3.74 2.63
C TRP A 52 11.32 3.24 1.59
N GLN A 53 10.65 2.14 1.90
CA GLN A 53 9.60 1.59 1.03
C GLN A 53 8.32 2.43 1.03
N ALA A 54 7.97 3.06 2.15
CA ALA A 54 6.89 4.03 2.23
C ALA A 54 7.23 5.30 1.42
N CYS A 55 8.44 5.84 1.58
CA CYS A 55 8.91 7.01 0.82
C CYS A 55 8.85 6.77 -0.69
N TYR A 56 9.33 5.61 -1.15
CA TYR A 56 9.26 5.24 -2.56
C TYR A 56 7.81 5.24 -3.07
N ARG A 57 6.86 4.76 -2.26
CA ARG A 57 5.44 4.75 -2.61
C ARG A 57 4.83 6.16 -2.64
N PHE A 58 5.15 7.01 -1.67
CA PHE A 58 4.70 8.40 -1.65
C PHE A 58 5.24 9.22 -2.83
N LEU A 59 6.44 8.89 -3.32
CA LEU A 59 6.98 9.50 -4.55
C LEU A 59 6.05 9.25 -5.75
N PHE A 60 5.51 8.03 -5.94
CA PHE A 60 4.57 7.74 -7.02
C PHE A 60 3.21 8.41 -6.82
N PHE A 61 2.75 8.53 -5.58
CA PHE A 61 1.56 9.34 -5.29
C PHE A 61 1.77 10.81 -5.62
N TYR A 62 2.95 11.35 -5.34
CA TYR A 62 3.31 12.70 -5.72
C TYR A 62 3.40 12.87 -7.25
N LEU A 63 3.99 11.91 -7.96
CA LEU A 63 4.02 11.93 -9.44
C LEU A 63 2.63 11.90 -10.07
N ARG A 64 1.68 11.15 -9.47
CA ARG A 64 0.27 11.18 -9.87
C ARG A 64 -0.43 12.49 -9.51
N TYR A 65 -0.10 13.06 -8.34
CA TYR A 65 -0.65 14.34 -7.90
C TYR A 65 -0.23 15.50 -8.81
N MET A 66 1.02 15.49 -9.28
CA MET A 66 1.54 16.48 -10.22
C MET A 66 1.08 16.27 -11.68
N GLU A 67 0.18 15.31 -11.92
CA GLU A 67 -0.34 14.95 -13.26
C GLU A 67 0.73 14.54 -14.29
N VAL A 68 1.96 14.29 -13.84
CA VAL A 68 3.08 13.82 -14.68
C VAL A 68 2.95 12.31 -14.94
N GLY A 69 2.29 11.58 -14.03
CA GLY A 69 2.01 10.16 -14.15
C GLY A 69 0.64 9.85 -14.75
N ALA A 70 0.54 8.73 -15.46
CA ALA A 70 -0.72 8.22 -15.99
C ALA A 70 -1.56 7.55 -14.88
N GLY A 71 -2.87 7.85 -14.79
CA GLY A 71 -3.73 7.18 -13.82
C GLY A 71 -5.01 7.94 -13.49
N SER A 72 -5.98 7.24 -12.90
CA SER A 72 -7.25 7.83 -12.50
C SER A 72 -7.11 8.62 -11.19
N PRO A 73 -7.66 9.85 -11.09
CA PRO A 73 -7.67 10.61 -9.83
C PRO A 73 -8.47 9.90 -8.73
N THR A 74 -9.48 9.11 -9.12
CA THR A 74 -10.30 8.31 -8.20
C THR A 74 -9.49 7.16 -7.58
N SER A 75 -8.57 6.58 -8.35
CA SER A 75 -7.71 5.48 -7.89
C SER A 75 -6.73 5.93 -6.79
N LEU A 76 -6.17 7.14 -6.90
CA LEU A 76 -5.31 7.71 -5.86
C LEU A 76 -6.02 7.77 -4.50
N ARG A 77 -7.28 8.21 -4.48
CA ARG A 77 -8.09 8.25 -3.26
C ARG A 77 -8.27 6.85 -2.66
N ASN A 78 -8.54 5.84 -3.49
CA ASN A 78 -8.71 4.46 -3.03
C ASN A 78 -7.42 3.93 -2.38
N TYR A 79 -6.24 4.24 -2.95
CA TYR A 79 -4.96 3.83 -2.36
C TYR A 79 -4.66 4.55 -1.03
N LEU A 80 -5.05 5.82 -0.88
CA LEU A 80 -4.91 6.54 0.38
C LEU A 80 -5.83 5.97 1.47
N VAL A 81 -7.08 5.65 1.13
CA VAL A 81 -8.03 4.99 2.04
C VAL A 81 -7.52 3.61 2.46
N MET A 82 -6.97 2.85 1.51
CA MET A 82 -6.34 1.55 1.76
C MET A 82 -5.22 1.65 2.81
N ASP A 83 -4.33 2.65 2.69
CA ASP A 83 -3.23 2.88 3.64
C ASP A 83 -3.75 3.32 5.01
N ALA A 84 -4.73 4.22 5.03
CA ALA A 84 -5.34 4.69 6.27
C ALA A 84 -5.99 3.54 7.04
N LEU A 85 -6.75 2.68 6.36
CA LEU A 85 -7.38 1.50 6.96
C LEU A 85 -6.36 0.49 7.48
N ALA A 86 -5.24 0.30 6.76
CA ALA A 86 -4.19 -0.63 7.16
C ALA A 86 -3.46 -0.13 8.42
N ILE A 87 -3.13 1.16 8.47
CA ILE A 87 -2.52 1.81 9.64
C ILE A 87 -3.49 1.77 10.82
N LEU A 88 -4.76 2.09 10.59
CA LEU A 88 -5.79 2.06 11.63
C LEU A 88 -5.98 0.65 12.20
N GLY A 89 -6.03 -0.38 11.36
CA GLY A 89 -6.12 -1.78 11.79
C GLY A 89 -4.93 -2.19 12.64
N GLY A 90 -3.70 -1.83 12.22
CA GLY A 90 -2.48 -2.07 13.00
C GLY A 90 -2.48 -1.32 14.34
N PHE A 91 -2.93 -0.07 14.35
CA PHE A 91 -3.05 0.73 15.56
C PHE A 91 -4.05 0.13 16.54
N ILE A 92 -5.24 -0.28 16.09
CA ILE A 92 -6.26 -0.92 16.93
C ILE A 92 -5.72 -2.22 17.55
N ASN A 93 -4.99 -3.02 16.78
CA ASN A 93 -4.34 -4.25 17.27
C ASN A 93 -3.29 -3.96 18.36
N ILE A 94 -2.53 -2.87 18.24
CA ILE A 94 -1.52 -2.48 19.25
C ILE A 94 -2.18 -1.94 20.52
N VAL A 95 -3.17 -1.05 20.38
CA VAL A 95 -3.82 -0.39 21.53
C VAL A 95 -4.78 -1.35 22.26
N ARG A 96 -5.14 -2.49 21.65
CA ARG A 96 -6.08 -3.49 22.19
C ARG A 96 -7.43 -2.88 22.60
N VAL A 97 -7.94 -1.98 21.77
CA VAL A 97 -9.28 -1.39 21.92
C VAL A 97 -10.24 -2.27 21.12
N PRO A 98 -11.34 -2.79 21.70
CA PRO A 98 -12.06 -2.33 22.90
C PRO A 98 -11.81 -3.15 24.18
N GLU A 99 -10.94 -4.16 24.18
CA GLU A 99 -10.68 -5.02 25.35
C GLU A 99 -10.24 -4.23 26.59
N ARG A 100 -9.54 -3.11 26.38
CA ARG A 100 -9.15 -2.19 27.45
C ARG A 100 -10.31 -1.35 28.03
N TRP A 101 -11.43 -1.23 27.32
CA TRP A 101 -12.58 -0.40 27.69
C TRP A 101 -13.71 -1.21 28.35
N MET A 102 -13.85 -2.51 28.04
CA MET A 102 -14.80 -3.41 28.70
C MET A 102 -14.22 -4.83 28.85
N PRO A 103 -13.46 -5.10 29.94
CA PRO A 103 -12.95 -6.44 30.19
C PRO A 103 -14.10 -7.41 30.49
N GLY A 104 -14.20 -8.51 29.74
CA GLY A 104 -15.10 -9.64 30.03
C GLY A 104 -16.38 -9.79 29.19
N LYS A 105 -16.69 -8.89 28.24
CA LYS A 105 -17.84 -9.07 27.30
C LYS A 105 -17.46 -9.41 25.85
N PHE A 106 -16.22 -9.18 25.44
CA PHE A 106 -15.77 -9.33 24.06
C PHE A 106 -14.77 -10.49 23.85
N ASP A 107 -14.77 -11.51 24.71
CA ASP A 107 -13.90 -12.70 24.54
C ASP A 107 -14.36 -13.66 23.42
N TYR A 108 -15.62 -13.58 22.98
CA TYR A 108 -16.19 -14.49 21.97
C TYR A 108 -16.52 -13.84 20.60
N CYS A 109 -16.62 -12.51 20.52
CA CYS A 109 -16.90 -11.75 19.29
C CYS A 109 -16.25 -10.36 19.43
N CYS A 110 -15.69 -9.76 18.37
CA CYS A 110 -15.08 -8.42 18.37
C CYS A 110 -13.77 -8.26 19.20
N ASN A 111 -12.92 -9.28 19.23
CA ASN A 111 -11.55 -9.14 19.72
C ASN A 111 -10.78 -8.12 18.85
N SER A 112 -9.84 -7.38 19.45
CA SER A 112 -8.99 -6.41 18.74
C SER A 112 -8.28 -6.99 17.50
N HIS A 113 -7.94 -8.28 17.57
CA HIS A 113 -7.37 -9.03 16.45
C HIS A 113 -8.36 -9.27 15.31
N GLN A 114 -9.64 -9.57 15.61
CA GLN A 114 -10.67 -9.74 14.58
C GLN A 114 -10.99 -8.42 13.88
N ILE A 115 -11.03 -7.32 14.63
CA ILE A 115 -11.23 -5.98 14.06
C ILE A 115 -10.08 -5.60 13.12
N MET A 116 -8.83 -5.91 13.51
CA MET A 116 -7.68 -5.76 12.62
C MET A 116 -7.86 -6.55 11.33
N HIS A 117 -8.26 -7.83 11.40
CA HIS A 117 -8.50 -8.64 10.20
C HIS A 117 -9.58 -8.05 9.30
N VAL A 118 -10.71 -7.60 9.87
CA VAL A 118 -11.79 -6.96 9.09
C VAL A 118 -11.29 -5.69 8.40
N LEU A 119 -10.54 -4.85 9.10
CA LEU A 119 -9.96 -3.62 8.53
C LEU A 119 -8.93 -3.92 7.44
N VAL A 120 -8.09 -4.94 7.62
CA VAL A 120 -7.12 -5.38 6.60
C VAL A 120 -7.84 -5.93 5.37
N VAL A 121 -8.92 -6.70 5.53
CA VAL A 121 -9.75 -7.16 4.40
C VAL A 121 -10.37 -5.96 3.67
N ALA A 122 -10.92 -4.99 4.41
CA ALA A 122 -11.44 -3.75 3.81
C ALA A 122 -10.35 -3.00 3.03
N SER A 123 -9.13 -2.85 3.58
CA SER A 123 -7.98 -2.29 2.86
C SER A 123 -7.73 -3.02 1.54
N ILE A 124 -7.70 -4.36 1.53
CA ILE A 124 -7.45 -5.13 0.30
C ILE A 124 -8.57 -4.90 -0.74
N LEU A 125 -9.83 -4.74 -0.31
CA LEU A 125 -10.93 -4.42 -1.22
C LEU A 125 -10.76 -3.03 -1.86
N TYR A 126 -10.37 -2.01 -1.07
CA TYR A 126 -10.07 -0.68 -1.62
C TYR A 126 -8.87 -0.71 -2.58
N LEU A 127 -7.84 -1.50 -2.28
CA LEU A 127 -6.74 -1.72 -3.21
C LEU A 127 -7.24 -2.31 -4.52
N HIS A 128 -8.06 -3.36 -4.45
CA HIS A 128 -8.61 -4.03 -5.63
C HIS A 128 -9.42 -3.06 -6.49
N TRP A 129 -10.31 -2.26 -5.89
CA TRP A 129 -11.07 -1.25 -6.62
C TRP A 129 -10.17 -0.17 -7.24
N GLY A 130 -9.15 0.31 -6.52
CA GLY A 130 -8.17 1.25 -7.07
C GLY A 130 -7.42 0.70 -8.29
N VAL A 131 -7.02 -0.57 -8.26
CA VAL A 131 -6.33 -1.22 -9.38
C VAL A 131 -7.27 -1.44 -10.56
N VAL A 132 -8.50 -1.88 -10.32
CA VAL A 132 -9.50 -2.05 -11.39
C VAL A 132 -9.82 -0.71 -12.05
N ASP A 133 -9.95 0.36 -11.27
CA ASP A 133 -10.15 1.72 -11.80
C ASP A 133 -8.98 2.18 -12.67
N ASP A 134 -7.74 1.92 -12.24
CA ASP A 134 -6.55 2.22 -13.05
C ASP A 134 -6.52 1.40 -14.35
N LEU A 135 -6.81 0.10 -14.29
CA LEU A 135 -6.87 -0.76 -15.48
C LEU A 135 -7.96 -0.32 -16.46
N ALA A 136 -9.14 0.04 -15.95
CA ALA A 136 -10.23 0.56 -16.74
C ALA A 136 -9.84 1.90 -17.40
N TRP A 137 -9.13 2.77 -16.68
CA TRP A 137 -8.62 4.04 -17.23
C TRP A 137 -7.60 3.80 -18.36
N ILE A 138 -6.67 2.86 -18.16
CA ILE A 138 -5.67 2.47 -19.17
C ILE A 138 -6.32 1.94 -20.43
N SER A 139 -7.35 1.09 -20.30
CA SER A 139 -8.06 0.53 -21.45
C SER A 139 -8.72 1.59 -22.34
N ARG A 140 -9.04 2.76 -21.76
CA ARG A 140 -9.69 3.89 -22.45
C ARG A 140 -8.71 4.95 -22.92
N SER A 141 -7.50 5.00 -22.36
CA SER A 141 -6.49 6.03 -22.60
C SER A 141 -5.18 5.40 -23.10
N PRO A 142 -5.11 4.99 -24.39
CA PRO A 142 -3.86 4.47 -24.94
C PRO A 142 -2.81 5.58 -24.96
N CYS A 143 -1.58 5.25 -24.56
CA CYS A 143 -0.44 6.16 -24.68
C CYS A 143 -0.23 6.49 -26.16
N LEU A 144 -0.03 7.78 -26.47
CA LEU A 144 0.36 8.20 -27.82
C LEU A 144 1.73 7.57 -28.16
N PRO A 145 1.89 6.96 -29.35
CA PRO A 145 3.18 6.45 -29.77
C PRO A 145 4.14 7.64 -29.93
N HIS A 146 5.24 7.61 -29.20
CA HIS A 146 6.40 8.46 -29.43
C HIS A 146 7.38 7.77 -30.39
#